data_AF-A0A0C1J530-F1
#
_entry.id   AF-A0A0C1J530-F1
#
_cell.length_a   1.000
_cell.length_b   1.000
_cell.length_c   1.000
_cell.angle_alpha   90.00
_cell.angle_beta   90.00
_cell.angle_gamma   90.00
#
_symmetry.space_group_name_H-M   'P 1'
#
loop_
_entity.id
_entity.type
_entity.pdbx_description
1 polymer ?
#
loop_
_entity_poly.entity_id
_entity_poly.type
_entity_poly.pdbx_seq_one_letter_code
_entity_poly.pdbx_strand_id
1 'polypeptide(L)'
;MNIVQPISTLTDSFAFNAGTNPYQPQTVHSTYRPDWLEKYIDNQWYKSDPVAKKAHASLVSRTPLALTPEDTSCDMYEEARAYGADANIVFATQYGGNILIIGAQVDNPTSVATQRALADATQLSHRLTTISKLSALSDRQFEVLELADSGLQVSQIAAEMDITEAAVARLKQRICERLDVRQWNIAVNSYSLEKWGSLIAR
;
A
#
# COMPACT_ATOMS: atom_id res chain seq x y z
N MET A 1 4.18 5.20 14.09
CA MET A 1 4.98 4.51 13.05
C MET A 1 4.23 3.24 12.73
N ASN A 2 3.43 3.22 11.66
CA ASN A 2 2.52 2.12 11.36
C ASN A 2 3.30 1.02 10.63
N ILE A 3 3.20 -0.20 11.15
CA ILE A 3 3.97 -1.36 10.74
C ILE A 3 3.28 -1.95 9.50
N VAL A 4 3.86 -1.73 8.32
CA VAL A 4 3.68 -2.66 7.20
C VAL A 4 4.55 -3.85 7.53
N GLN A 5 3.96 -4.99 7.87
CA GLN A 5 4.75 -6.18 8.16
C GLN A 5 5.58 -6.52 6.91
N PRO A 6 6.91 -6.70 7.04
CA PRO A 6 7.72 -7.16 5.93
C PRO A 6 7.13 -8.50 5.46
N ILE A 7 7.00 -8.65 4.14
CA ILE A 7 6.68 -9.95 3.54
C ILE A 7 7.81 -10.88 3.99
N SER A 8 7.55 -11.71 5.00
CA SER A 8 8.56 -12.51 5.72
C SER A 8 9.31 -13.51 4.84
N THR A 9 8.91 -13.66 3.58
CA THR A 9 9.56 -14.48 2.55
C THR A 9 10.47 -13.70 1.59
N LEU A 10 10.52 -12.37 1.67
CA LEU A 10 11.38 -11.52 0.82
C LEU A 10 12.49 -10.91 1.69
N THR A 11 13.70 -11.44 1.59
CA THR A 11 14.84 -11.01 2.41
C THR A 11 15.33 -9.61 2.05
N ASP A 12 15.25 -9.25 0.77
CA ASP A 12 15.77 -8.00 0.22
C ASP A 12 14.68 -7.33 -0.62
N SER A 13 13.89 -6.49 0.04
CA SER A 13 12.71 -5.85 -0.53
C SER A 13 12.46 -4.45 0.00
N PHE A 14 11.70 -3.69 -0.78
CA PHE A 14 11.13 -2.43 -0.37
C PHE A 14 9.64 -2.37 -0.72
N ALA A 15 8.92 -1.54 0.01
CA ALA A 15 7.54 -1.18 -0.24
C ALA A 15 7.41 0.36 -0.26
N PHE A 16 6.95 0.90 -1.38
CA PHE A 16 6.56 2.30 -1.51
C PHE A 16 5.04 2.40 -1.49
N ASN A 17 4.51 3.07 -0.47
CA ASN A 17 3.16 3.60 -0.59
C ASN A 17 3.26 4.96 -1.29
N ALA A 18 2.78 5.00 -2.52
CA ALA A 18 2.86 6.17 -3.38
C ALA A 18 1.59 7.03 -3.34
N GLY A 19 0.63 6.70 -2.47
CA GLY A 19 -0.65 7.39 -2.45
C GLY A 19 -1.31 7.27 -3.81
N THR A 20 -1.61 8.41 -4.41
CA THR A 20 -2.20 8.47 -5.75
C THR A 20 -1.22 8.81 -6.86
N ASN A 21 0.06 9.02 -6.53
CA ASN A 21 1.10 9.38 -7.49
C ASN A 21 2.31 8.44 -7.32
N PRO A 22 2.53 7.49 -8.25
CA PRO A 22 3.63 6.50 -8.16
C PRO A 22 5.03 7.13 -8.08
N TYR A 23 5.18 8.41 -8.42
CA TYR A 23 6.46 9.13 -8.45
C TYR A 23 6.72 10.01 -7.21
N GLN A 24 5.88 9.90 -6.18
CA GLN A 24 6.06 10.62 -4.93
C GLN A 24 5.72 9.71 -3.75
N PRO A 25 6.67 8.89 -3.27
CA PRO A 25 6.40 8.01 -2.14
C PRO A 25 6.02 8.84 -0.92
N GLN A 26 4.88 8.52 -0.31
CA GLN A 26 4.44 9.12 0.94
C GLN A 26 5.08 8.43 2.14
N THR A 27 5.23 7.10 2.04
CA THR A 27 5.93 6.29 3.03
C THR A 27 6.74 5.21 2.34
N VAL A 28 7.93 4.96 2.87
CA VAL A 28 8.86 3.94 2.40
C VAL A 28 9.14 2.99 3.55
N HIS A 29 8.97 1.70 3.28
CA HIS A 29 9.45 0.63 4.15
C HIS A 29 10.45 -0.20 3.37
N SER A 30 11.59 -0.52 3.96
CA SER A 30 12.62 -1.30 3.28
C SER A 30 13.40 -2.14 4.28
N THR A 31 13.83 -3.30 3.80
CA THR A 31 14.80 -4.17 4.46
C THR A 31 16.25 -3.82 4.08
N TYR A 32 16.42 -2.94 3.08
CA TYR A 32 17.73 -2.44 2.70
C TYR A 32 18.38 -1.65 3.81
N ARG A 33 19.70 -1.52 3.70
CA ARG A 33 20.49 -0.78 4.67
C ARG A 33 19.99 0.66 4.79
N PRO A 34 19.90 1.23 6.01
CA PRO A 34 19.40 2.58 6.21
C PRO A 34 20.18 3.67 5.46
N ASP A 35 21.50 3.49 5.31
CA ASP A 35 22.37 4.42 4.59
C ASP A 35 22.09 4.46 3.08
N TRP A 36 21.69 3.33 2.48
CA TRP A 36 21.16 3.32 1.12
C TRP A 36 19.85 4.10 1.01
N LEU A 37 18.91 3.88 1.94
CA LEU A 37 17.61 4.54 1.89
C LEU A 37 17.74 6.05 2.05
N GLU A 38 18.57 6.52 2.98
CA GLU A 38 18.88 7.95 3.15
C GLU A 38 19.43 8.55 1.85
N LYS A 39 20.46 7.90 1.27
CA LYS A 39 21.05 8.32 0.00
C LYS A 39 20.02 8.38 -1.14
N TYR A 40 19.13 7.39 -1.22
CA TYR A 40 18.09 7.32 -2.25
C TYR A 40 17.09 8.48 -2.16
N ILE A 41 16.70 8.84 -0.93
CA ILE A 41 15.79 9.96 -0.69
C ILE A 41 16.48 11.31 -0.95
N ASP A 42 17.72 11.48 -0.48
CA ASP A 42 18.49 12.73 -0.66
C ASP A 42 18.75 13.05 -2.13
N ASN A 43 19.07 12.04 -2.92
CA ASN A 43 19.27 12.19 -4.37
C ASN A 43 17.96 12.22 -5.17
N GLN A 44 16.81 12.10 -4.50
CA GLN A 44 15.48 12.09 -5.10
C GLN A 44 15.31 11.06 -6.21
N TRP A 45 15.98 9.91 -6.08
CA TRP A 45 16.02 8.91 -7.13
C TRP A 45 14.66 8.29 -7.45
N TYR A 46 13.70 8.34 -6.53
CA TYR A 46 12.30 7.97 -6.76
C TYR A 46 11.63 8.68 -7.95
N LYS A 47 12.15 9.81 -8.41
CA LYS A 47 11.66 10.53 -9.59
C LYS A 47 12.11 9.89 -10.91
N SER A 48 13.29 9.29 -10.92
CA SER A 48 13.92 8.69 -12.10
C SER A 48 13.91 7.17 -12.08
N ASP A 49 13.56 6.57 -10.94
CA ASP A 49 13.63 5.15 -10.65
C ASP A 49 12.92 4.29 -11.73
N PRO A 50 13.67 3.48 -12.50
CA PRO A 50 13.08 2.59 -13.49
C PRO A 50 12.17 1.54 -12.85
N VAL A 51 12.40 1.16 -11.58
CA VAL A 51 11.52 0.25 -10.84
C VAL A 51 10.14 0.89 -10.63
N ALA A 52 10.09 2.17 -10.25
CA ALA A 52 8.83 2.91 -10.10
C ALA A 52 8.10 3.06 -11.45
N LYS A 53 8.83 3.30 -12.55
CA LYS A 53 8.26 3.34 -13.90
C LYS A 53 7.69 1.97 -14.31
N LYS A 54 8.42 0.89 -14.08
CA LYS A 54 8.00 -0.48 -14.40
C LYS A 54 6.82 -0.92 -13.52
N ALA A 55 6.81 -0.52 -12.25
CA ALA A 55 5.71 -0.72 -11.34
C ALA A 55 4.39 -0.17 -11.91
N HIS A 56 4.43 1.00 -12.55
CA HIS A 56 3.25 1.56 -13.21
C HIS A 56 2.72 0.65 -14.34
N ALA A 57 3.61 0.07 -15.15
CA ALA A 57 3.22 -0.91 -16.16
C ALA A 57 2.57 -2.17 -15.54
N SER A 58 3.05 -2.60 -14.37
CA SER A 58 2.49 -3.74 -13.64
C SER A 58 1.06 -3.49 -13.11
N LEU A 59 0.67 -2.23 -12.86
CA LEU A 59 -0.72 -1.88 -12.53
C LEU A 59 -1.67 -2.17 -13.69
N VAL A 60 -1.20 -1.94 -14.92
CA VAL A 60 -1.98 -2.14 -16.14
C VAL A 60 -2.10 -3.63 -16.45
N SER A 61 -0.99 -4.37 -16.42
CA SER A 61 -0.99 -5.81 -16.69
C SER A 61 -1.57 -6.64 -15.55
N ARG A 62 -1.62 -6.08 -14.32
CA ARG A 62 -1.99 -6.77 -13.08
C ARG A 62 -1.15 -8.00 -12.81
N THR A 63 0.10 -7.98 -13.26
CA THR A 63 1.08 -9.05 -13.07
C THR A 63 2.40 -8.44 -12.61
N PRO A 64 3.14 -9.12 -11.73
CA PRO A 64 4.52 -8.74 -11.44
C PRO A 64 5.37 -8.75 -12.70
N LEU A 65 6.35 -7.86 -12.74
CA LEU A 65 7.26 -7.68 -13.85
C LEU A 65 8.68 -7.88 -13.37
N ALA A 66 9.40 -8.81 -14.00
CA ALA A 66 10.85 -8.90 -13.88
C ALA A 66 11.49 -7.67 -14.54
N LEU A 67 12.55 -7.16 -13.93
CA LEU A 67 13.35 -6.10 -14.52
C LEU A 67 14.34 -6.71 -15.52
N THR A 68 14.51 -6.04 -16.67
CA THR A 68 15.52 -6.41 -17.66
C THR A 68 16.85 -5.72 -17.37
N PRO A 69 17.96 -6.16 -17.99
CA PRO A 69 19.24 -5.43 -17.88
C PRO A 69 19.11 -3.94 -18.26
N GLU A 70 18.30 -3.62 -19.25
CA GLU A 70 18.03 -2.23 -19.69
C GLU A 70 17.25 -1.45 -18.64
N ASP A 71 16.32 -2.08 -17.93
CA ASP A 71 15.61 -1.42 -16.81
C ASP A 71 16.60 -1.08 -15.67
N THR A 72 17.72 -1.78 -15.56
CA THR A 72 18.69 -1.64 -14.46
C THR A 72 20.01 -0.98 -14.89
N SER A 73 20.10 -0.47 -16.12
CA SER A 73 21.29 0.23 -16.63
C SER A 73 21.21 1.73 -16.35
N CYS A 74 21.35 2.12 -15.09
CA CYS A 74 21.49 3.51 -14.68
C CYS A 74 22.36 3.64 -13.43
N ASP A 75 23.00 4.81 -13.26
CA ASP A 75 23.96 5.09 -12.18
C ASP A 75 23.39 4.75 -10.80
N MET A 76 22.12 5.11 -10.56
CA MET A 76 21.43 4.81 -9.31
C MET A 76 21.38 3.31 -9.01
N TYR A 77 21.15 2.47 -10.02
CA TYR A 77 21.04 1.02 -9.83
C TYR A 77 22.42 0.37 -9.67
N GLU A 78 23.45 0.91 -10.30
CA GLU A 78 24.85 0.51 -10.06
C GLU A 78 25.25 0.80 -8.61
N GLU A 79 24.87 1.97 -8.10
CA GLU A 79 25.07 2.30 -6.69
C GLU A 79 24.25 1.38 -5.77
N ALA A 80 22.98 1.11 -6.10
CA ALA A 80 22.10 0.24 -5.32
C ALA A 80 22.70 -1.16 -5.10
N ARG A 81 23.33 -1.73 -6.14
CA ARG A 81 24.00 -3.05 -6.07
C ARG A 81 25.11 -3.09 -5.02
N ALA A 82 25.84 -2.00 -4.81
CA ALA A 82 26.88 -1.94 -3.77
C ALA A 82 26.32 -2.07 -2.35
N TYR A 83 25.02 -1.85 -2.17
CA TYR A 83 24.29 -1.99 -0.91
C TYR A 83 23.41 -3.25 -0.86
N GLY A 84 23.41 -4.09 -1.89
CA GLY A 84 22.48 -5.22 -2.02
C GLY A 84 21.02 -4.80 -2.24
N ALA A 85 20.80 -3.61 -2.81
CA ALA A 85 19.48 -3.03 -3.04
C ALA A 85 18.99 -3.20 -4.50
N ASP A 86 19.26 -4.35 -5.11
CA ASP A 86 19.06 -4.65 -6.53
C ASP A 86 17.80 -5.48 -6.80
N ALA A 87 16.64 -4.92 -6.49
CA ALA A 87 15.35 -5.55 -6.74
C ALA A 87 15.15 -5.90 -8.21
N ASN A 88 15.10 -7.18 -8.57
CA ASN A 88 14.98 -7.66 -9.94
C ASN A 88 13.55 -8.05 -10.36
N ILE A 89 12.58 -7.90 -9.45
CA ILE A 89 11.14 -8.03 -9.73
C ILE A 89 10.37 -6.92 -9.02
N VAL A 90 9.31 -6.45 -9.65
CA VAL A 90 8.43 -5.43 -9.09
C VAL A 90 6.96 -5.78 -9.32
N PHE A 91 6.12 -5.39 -8.37
CA PHE A 91 4.70 -5.42 -8.54
C PHE A 91 4.04 -4.23 -7.84
N ALA A 92 3.04 -3.66 -8.50
CA ALA A 92 2.22 -2.61 -7.94
C ALA A 92 0.77 -3.07 -7.87
N THR A 93 0.10 -2.65 -6.81
CA THR A 93 -1.33 -2.88 -6.61
C THR A 93 -2.04 -1.57 -6.38
N GLN A 94 -3.31 -1.50 -6.79
CA GLN A 94 -4.19 -0.40 -6.47
C GLN A 94 -5.29 -0.89 -5.53
N TYR A 95 -5.42 -0.27 -4.35
CA TYR A 95 -6.46 -0.59 -3.36
C TYR A 95 -7.10 0.71 -2.87
N GLY A 96 -8.42 0.83 -3.05
CA GLY A 96 -9.12 2.07 -2.72
C GLY A 96 -8.63 3.30 -3.47
N GLY A 97 -7.91 3.14 -4.59
CA GLY A 97 -7.30 4.26 -5.32
C GLY A 97 -5.90 4.66 -4.84
N ASN A 98 -5.42 4.07 -3.75
CA ASN A 98 -4.02 4.12 -3.32
C ASN A 98 -3.17 3.10 -4.09
N ILE A 99 -1.89 3.40 -4.28
CA ILE A 99 -0.92 2.56 -4.97
C ILE A 99 0.16 2.12 -3.98
N LEU A 100 0.32 0.80 -3.84
CA LEU A 100 1.45 0.19 -3.18
C LEU A 100 2.34 -0.47 -4.23
N ILE A 101 3.62 -0.14 -4.21
CA ILE A 101 4.66 -0.75 -5.05
C ILE A 101 5.54 -1.58 -4.13
N ILE A 102 5.83 -2.83 -4.51
CA ILE A 102 6.83 -3.67 -3.86
C ILE A 102 7.85 -4.09 -4.91
N GLY A 103 9.12 -3.83 -4.62
CA GLY A 103 10.24 -4.38 -5.35
C GLY A 103 11.01 -5.35 -4.46
N ALA A 104 11.50 -6.44 -5.05
CA ALA A 104 12.28 -7.44 -4.34
C ALA A 104 13.37 -8.04 -5.23
N GLN A 105 14.40 -8.58 -4.59
CA GLN A 105 15.39 -9.43 -5.22
C GLN A 105 15.00 -10.90 -5.01
N VAL A 106 14.96 -11.68 -6.09
CA VAL A 106 14.59 -13.10 -6.07
C VAL A 106 15.44 -13.89 -7.07
N ASP A 107 15.72 -15.17 -6.79
CA ASP A 107 16.57 -15.99 -7.68
C ASP A 107 15.98 -16.20 -9.09
N ASN A 108 14.65 -16.33 -9.17
CA ASN A 108 13.95 -16.60 -10.42
C ASN A 108 12.74 -15.67 -10.60
N PRO A 109 12.96 -14.42 -11.06
CA PRO A 109 11.90 -13.40 -11.15
C PRO A 109 10.88 -13.65 -12.27
N THR A 110 11.19 -14.54 -13.22
CA THR A 110 10.29 -14.91 -14.32
C THR A 110 9.44 -16.15 -14.02
N SER A 111 9.73 -16.87 -12.93
CA SER A 111 8.94 -18.02 -12.49
C SER A 111 7.52 -17.59 -12.10
N VAL A 112 6.53 -18.33 -12.61
CA VAL A 112 5.11 -18.15 -12.28
C VAL A 112 4.87 -18.26 -10.76
N ALA A 113 5.57 -19.17 -10.08
CA ALA A 113 5.44 -19.34 -8.63
C ALA A 113 5.92 -18.10 -7.87
N THR A 114 7.06 -17.54 -8.26
CA THR A 114 7.64 -16.33 -7.68
C THR A 114 6.73 -15.12 -7.90
N GLN A 115 6.25 -14.94 -9.13
CA GLN A 115 5.33 -13.87 -9.47
C GLN A 115 4.03 -13.99 -8.66
N ARG A 116 3.44 -15.18 -8.58
CA ARG A 116 2.23 -15.39 -7.79
C ARG A 116 2.46 -15.06 -6.31
N ALA A 117 3.56 -15.54 -5.73
CA ALA A 117 3.90 -15.25 -4.34
C ALA A 117 4.06 -13.74 -4.08
N LEU A 118 4.76 -13.02 -4.96
CA LEU A 118 4.91 -11.57 -4.85
C LEU A 118 3.57 -10.85 -5.00
N ALA A 119 2.72 -11.28 -5.94
CA ALA A 119 1.41 -10.70 -6.15
C ALA A 119 0.50 -10.84 -4.92
N ASP A 120 0.41 -12.06 -4.39
CA ASP A 120 -0.40 -12.38 -3.20
C ASP A 120 0.12 -11.59 -1.98
N ALA A 121 1.44 -11.57 -1.78
CA ALA A 121 2.06 -10.87 -0.67
C ALA A 121 1.89 -9.34 -0.76
N THR A 122 1.98 -8.77 -1.96
CA THR A 122 1.77 -7.33 -2.18
C THR A 122 0.32 -6.94 -1.94
N GLN A 123 -0.64 -7.72 -2.44
CA GLN A 123 -2.05 -7.46 -2.23
C GLN A 123 -2.43 -7.56 -0.74
N LEU A 124 -1.92 -8.59 -0.05
CA LEU A 124 -2.12 -8.76 1.38
C LEU A 124 -1.53 -7.56 2.16
N SER A 125 -0.28 -7.21 1.88
CA SER A 125 0.41 -6.09 2.53
C SER A 125 -0.33 -4.76 2.33
N HIS A 126 -0.86 -4.51 1.13
CA HIS A 126 -1.64 -3.29 0.85
C HIS A 126 -2.92 -3.22 1.68
N ARG A 127 -3.66 -4.33 1.78
CA ARG A 127 -4.86 -4.41 2.61
C ARG A 127 -4.53 -4.22 4.09
N LEU A 128 -3.54 -4.94 4.61
CA LEU A 128 -3.12 -4.84 6.01
C LEU A 128 -2.63 -3.43 6.36
N THR A 129 -1.91 -2.77 5.45
CA THR A 129 -1.49 -1.37 5.63
C THR A 129 -2.69 -0.45 5.78
N THR A 130 -3.72 -0.64 4.95
CA THR A 130 -4.96 0.14 5.04
C THR A 130 -5.72 -0.14 6.34
N ILE A 131 -5.87 -1.41 6.69
CA ILE A 131 -6.52 -1.86 7.93
C ILE A 131 -5.81 -1.30 9.17
N SER A 132 -4.47 -1.31 9.20
CA SER A 132 -3.70 -0.79 10.34
C SER A 132 -4.01 0.68 10.67
N LYS A 133 -4.41 1.48 9.66
CA LYS A 133 -4.77 2.90 9.82
C LYS A 133 -6.12 3.10 10.52
N LEU A 134 -6.95 2.06 10.64
CA LEU A 134 -8.20 2.12 11.41
C LEU A 134 -7.94 2.53 12.87
N SER A 135 -6.82 2.09 13.46
CA SER A 135 -6.41 2.45 14.82
C SER A 135 -6.24 3.96 15.06
N ALA A 136 -6.08 4.77 14.00
CA ALA A 136 -5.95 6.22 14.08
C ALA A 136 -7.28 6.98 13.95
N LEU A 137 -8.40 6.28 13.75
CA LEU A 137 -9.72 6.89 13.70
C LEU A 137 -10.19 7.25 15.11
N SER A 138 -10.89 8.39 15.24
CA SER A 138 -11.55 8.75 16.49
C SER A 138 -12.78 7.88 16.74
N ASP A 139 -13.24 7.75 17.98
CA ASP A 139 -14.46 7.03 18.34
C ASP A 139 -15.66 7.41 17.46
N ARG A 140 -15.86 8.71 17.24
CA ARG A 140 -16.93 9.23 16.37
C ARG A 140 -16.81 8.81 14.90
N GLN A 141 -15.59 8.55 14.42
CA GLN A 141 -15.36 8.05 13.06
C GLN A 141 -15.60 6.54 12.98
N PHE A 142 -15.22 5.81 14.04
CA PHE A 142 -15.54 4.39 14.19
C PHE A 142 -17.04 4.14 14.24
N GLU A 143 -17.78 4.96 14.98
CA GLU A 143 -19.24 4.88 15.06
C GLU A 143 -19.90 5.04 13.68
N VAL A 144 -19.44 6.00 12.85
CA VAL A 144 -19.91 6.13 11.47
C VAL A 144 -19.62 4.87 10.63
N LEU A 145 -18.45 4.24 10.81
CA LEU A 145 -18.13 3.00 10.11
C LEU A 145 -19.01 1.83 10.58
N GLU A 146 -19.26 1.70 11.88
CA GLU A 146 -20.10 0.65 12.45
C GLU A 146 -21.55 0.74 11.96
N LEU A 147 -22.12 1.95 11.96
CA LEU A 147 -23.47 2.17 11.45
C LEU A 147 -23.54 1.90 9.94
N ALA A 148 -22.51 2.28 9.19
CA ALA A 148 -22.45 2.00 7.75
C ALA A 148 -22.25 0.51 7.43
N ASP A 149 -21.43 -0.22 8.20
CA ASP A 149 -21.26 -1.68 8.12
C ASP A 149 -22.60 -2.40 8.39
N SER A 150 -23.40 -1.85 9.29
CA SER A 150 -24.77 -2.31 9.59
C SER A 150 -25.79 -1.98 8.48
N GLY A 151 -25.36 -1.33 7.39
CA GLY A 151 -26.19 -1.03 6.23
C GLY A 151 -26.98 0.27 6.31
N LEU A 152 -26.74 1.12 7.31
CA LEU A 152 -27.46 2.40 7.43
C LEU A 152 -27.02 3.39 6.34
N GLN A 153 -28.01 4.10 5.81
CA GLN A 153 -27.81 5.20 4.87
C GLN A 153 -27.40 6.48 5.60
N VAL A 154 -26.86 7.46 4.86
CA VAL A 154 -26.35 8.73 5.41
C VAL A 154 -27.38 9.45 6.28
N SER A 155 -28.65 9.49 5.86
CA SER A 155 -29.75 10.11 6.61
C SER A 155 -30.06 9.38 7.92
N GLN A 156 -29.95 8.05 7.94
CA GLN A 156 -30.17 7.22 9.13
C GLN A 156 -29.00 7.37 10.12
N ILE A 157 -27.75 7.37 9.62
CA ILE A 157 -26.57 7.65 10.44
C ILE A 157 -26.66 9.04 11.07
N ALA A 158 -27.11 10.03 10.28
CA ALA A 158 -27.29 11.39 10.75
C ALA A 158 -28.31 11.47 11.90
N ALA A 159 -29.44 10.77 11.76
CA ALA A 159 -30.46 10.67 12.81
C ALA A 159 -29.94 9.94 14.06
N GLU A 160 -29.27 8.80 13.90
CA GLU A 160 -28.74 7.99 15.02
C GLU A 160 -27.71 8.75 15.86
N MET A 161 -26.84 9.51 15.19
CA MET A 161 -25.76 10.27 15.83
C MET A 161 -26.15 11.70 16.24
N ASP A 162 -27.41 12.09 16.06
CA ASP A 162 -27.93 13.45 16.27
C ASP A 162 -27.06 14.54 15.58
N ILE A 163 -26.81 14.36 14.28
CA ILE A 163 -26.05 15.31 13.44
C ILE A 163 -26.71 15.52 12.08
N THR A 164 -26.19 16.46 11.30
CA THR A 164 -26.63 16.69 9.93
C THR A 164 -26.00 15.68 8.96
N GLU A 165 -26.70 15.38 7.86
CA GLU A 165 -26.15 14.57 6.76
C GLU A 165 -24.84 15.15 6.21
N ALA A 166 -24.72 16.48 6.17
CA ALA A 166 -23.49 17.16 5.78
C ALA A 166 -22.33 16.88 6.75
N ALA A 167 -22.60 16.74 8.05
CA ALA A 167 -21.59 16.33 9.02
C ALA A 167 -21.15 14.88 8.81
N VAL A 168 -22.09 13.97 8.51
CA VAL A 168 -21.78 12.57 8.14
C VAL A 168 -20.91 12.55 6.88
N ALA A 169 -21.26 13.29 5.84
CA ALA A 169 -20.48 13.36 4.61
C ALA A 169 -19.03 13.82 4.86
N ARG A 170 -18.82 14.83 5.71
CA ARG A 170 -17.48 15.28 6.13
C ARG A 170 -16.73 14.21 6.92
N LEU A 171 -17.40 13.47 7.81
CA LEU A 171 -16.78 12.37 8.55
C LEU A 171 -16.35 11.25 7.60
N LYS A 172 -17.20 10.86 6.64
CA LYS A 172 -16.87 9.88 5.59
C LYS A 172 -15.64 10.29 4.81
N GLN A 173 -15.56 11.56 4.38
CA GLN A 173 -14.39 12.10 3.69
C GLN A 173 -13.13 12.00 4.54
N ARG A 174 -13.17 12.44 5.81
CA ARG A 174 -12.02 12.38 6.72
C ARG A 174 -11.56 10.96 7.02
N ILE A 175 -12.50 10.01 7.08
CA ILE A 175 -12.18 8.58 7.24
C ILE A 175 -11.42 8.09 6.01
N CYS A 176 -11.96 8.35 4.81
CA CYS A 176 -11.29 8.04 3.55
C CYS A 176 -9.87 8.63 3.48
N GLU A 177 -9.71 9.91 3.84
CA GLU A 177 -8.39 10.58 3.89
C GLU A 177 -7.43 9.90 4.89
N ARG A 178 -7.89 9.54 6.09
CA ARG A 178 -7.05 8.86 7.10
C ARG A 178 -6.64 7.46 6.70
N LEU A 179 -7.53 6.72 6.04
CA LEU A 179 -7.25 5.38 5.55
C LEU A 179 -6.47 5.41 4.22
N ASP A 180 -6.30 6.59 3.61
CA ASP A 180 -5.68 6.78 2.30
C ASP A 180 -6.43 5.99 1.22
N VAL A 181 -7.76 6.14 1.20
CA VAL A 181 -8.64 5.54 0.20
C VAL A 181 -9.57 6.60 -0.38
N ARG A 182 -9.92 6.46 -1.65
CA ARG A 182 -10.83 7.36 -2.39
C ARG A 182 -12.28 6.90 -2.34
N GLN A 183 -12.51 5.61 -2.09
CA GLN A 183 -13.83 5.00 -2.19
C GLN A 183 -14.35 4.59 -0.81
N TRP A 184 -15.53 5.10 -0.45
CA TRP A 184 -16.15 4.84 0.86
C TRP A 184 -16.40 3.36 1.13
N ASN A 185 -16.84 2.60 0.13
CA ASN A 185 -17.04 1.15 0.26
C ASN A 185 -15.75 0.41 0.64
N ILE A 186 -14.58 0.89 0.22
CA ILE A 186 -13.30 0.29 0.61
C ILE A 186 -12.98 0.59 2.08
N ALA A 187 -13.30 1.78 2.57
CA ALA A 187 -13.17 2.10 4.00
C ALA A 187 -14.06 1.18 4.86
N VAL A 188 -15.33 1.02 4.49
CA VAL A 188 -16.27 0.12 5.18
C VAL A 188 -15.78 -1.33 5.10
N ASN A 189 -15.43 -1.83 3.92
CA ASN A 189 -14.94 -3.21 3.77
C ASN A 189 -13.66 -3.48 4.58
N SER A 190 -12.74 -2.49 4.67
CA SER A 190 -11.53 -2.63 5.49
C SER A 190 -11.90 -2.75 6.97
N TYR A 191 -12.87 -1.97 7.43
CA TYR A 191 -13.41 -2.06 8.78
C TYR A 191 -14.08 -3.43 9.05
N SER A 192 -14.96 -3.89 8.15
CA SER A 192 -15.63 -5.19 8.27
C SER A 192 -14.61 -6.33 8.34
N LEU A 193 -13.57 -6.28 7.49
CA LEU A 193 -12.51 -7.29 7.49
C LEU A 193 -11.76 -7.34 8.83
N GLU A 194 -11.48 -6.19 9.46
CA GLU A 194 -10.82 -6.16 10.77
C GLU A 194 -11.75 -6.67 11.88
N LYS A 195 -13.00 -6.20 11.90
CA LYS A 195 -14.02 -6.59 12.87
C LYS A 195 -14.29 -8.10 12.85
N TRP A 196 -14.48 -8.68 11.67
CA TRP A 196 -14.84 -10.10 11.53
C TRP A 196 -13.62 -11.01 11.40
N GLY A 197 -12.53 -10.54 10.79
CA GLY A 197 -11.29 -11.31 10.66
C GLY A 197 -10.63 -11.59 12.02
N SER A 198 -10.67 -10.62 12.93
CA SER A 198 -10.17 -10.81 14.30
C SER A 198 -10.97 -11.81 15.14
N LEU A 199 -12.22 -12.11 14.75
CA LEU A 199 -13.07 -13.12 15.40
C LEU A 199 -12.78 -14.55 14.92
N ILE A 200 -12.26 -14.72 13.69
CA ILE A 200 -11.95 -16.04 13.11
C ILE A 200 -10.52 -16.48 13.46
N ALA A 201 -9.61 -15.55 13.72
CA ALA A 201 -8.21 -15.81 14.03
C ALA A 201 -7.91 -16.07 15.53
N ARG A 202 -8.94 -16.11 16.38
CA ARG A 202 -8.86 -16.51 17.80
C ARG A 202 -9.39 -17.93 17.97
#